data_AF-A0A2B0XUM8-F1
#
_entry.id   AF-A0A2B0XUM8-F1
#
_cell.length_a   1.000
_cell.length_b   1.000
_cell.length_c   1.000
_cell.angle_alpha   90.00
_cell.angle_beta   90.00
_cell.angle_gamma   90.00
#
_symmetry.space_group_name_H-M   'P 1'
#
loop_
_entity.id
_entity.type
_entity.pdbx_description
1 polymer ?
#
loop_
_entity_poly.entity_id
_entity_poly.type
_entity_poly.pdbx_seq_one_letter_code
_entity_poly.pdbx_strand_id
1 'polypeptide(L)' 'MKEAVDKLNGYLNKLVEEKKVVIEKDDVNSVIESVEAFLSANGYDYSYSENMADQVLIIVF' A
#
# COMPACT_ATOMS: atom_id res chain seq x y z
N MET A 1 15.26 -9.06 3.25
CA MET A 1 13.99 -9.71 3.64
C MET A 1 13.32 -8.99 4.81
N LYS A 2 13.99 -8.80 5.97
CA LYS A 2 13.37 -8.12 7.13
C LYS A 2 12.84 -6.72 6.81
N GLU A 3 13.62 -5.90 6.12
CA GLU A 3 13.24 -4.51 5.79
C GLU A 3 11.97 -4.39 4.92
N ALA A 4 11.81 -5.24 3.91
CA ALA A 4 10.63 -5.22 3.04
C ALA A 4 9.36 -5.61 3.79
N VAL A 5 9.45 -6.57 4.72
CA VAL A 5 8.34 -6.99 5.59
C VAL A 5 7.97 -5.88 6.56
N ASP A 6 8.96 -5.21 7.16
CA ASP A 6 8.72 -4.09 8.08
C ASP A 6 8.03 -2.92 7.36
N LYS A 7 8.46 -2.60 6.13
CA LYS A 7 7.82 -1.56 5.28
C LYS A 7 6.38 -1.93 4.91
N LEU A 8 6.15 -3.16 4.42
CA LEU A 8 4.80 -3.65 4.10
C LEU A 8 3.86 -3.51 5.32
N ASN A 9 4.29 -3.98 6.49
CA ASN A 9 3.50 -3.88 7.72
C ASN A 9 3.20 -2.41 8.07
N GLY A 10 4.17 -1.51 7.89
CA GLY A 10 3.96 -0.08 8.08
C GLY A 10 2.87 0.49 7.17
N TYR A 11 2.87 0.14 5.89
CA TYR A 11 1.85 0.60 4.94
C TYR A 11 0.47 0.01 5.22
N LEU A 12 0.40 -1.28 5.57
CA LEU A 12 -0.86 -1.94 5.93
C LEU A 12 -1.47 -1.35 7.20
N ASN A 13 -0.66 -1.07 8.23
CA ASN A 13 -1.14 -0.42 9.45
C ASN A 13 -1.75 0.95 9.16
N LYS A 14 -1.08 1.78 8.34
CA LYS A 14 -1.62 3.08 7.91
C LYS A 14 -2.94 2.94 7.14
N LEU A 15 -3.06 1.95 6.25
CA LEU A 15 -4.31 1.69 5.53
C LEU A 15 -5.47 1.33 6.48
N VAL A 16 -5.20 0.56 7.53
CA VAL A 16 -6.21 0.19 8.53
C VAL A 16 -6.61 1.38 9.39
N GLU A 17 -5.64 2.19 9.82
CA GLU A 17 -5.84 3.33 10.73
C GLU A 17 -6.44 4.56 10.03
N GLU A 18 -5.89 4.92 8.87
CA GLU A 18 -6.20 6.19 8.18
C GLU A 18 -7.09 6.00 6.95
N LYS A 19 -7.39 4.74 6.56
CA LYS A 19 -8.08 4.40 5.30
C LYS A 19 -7.38 4.91 4.04
N LYS A 20 -6.12 5.31 4.17
CA LYS A 20 -5.32 5.91 3.11
C LYS A 20 -3.84 5.68 3.36
N VAL A 21 -3.07 5.48 2.29
CA VAL A 21 -1.61 5.48 2.37
C VAL A 21 -0.98 5.98 1.08
N VAL A 22 0.20 6.59 1.21
CA VAL A 22 1.10 6.87 0.09
C VAL A 22 2.31 5.95 0.21
N ILE A 23 2.55 5.15 -0.82
CA ILE A 23 3.70 4.26 -0.94
C ILE A 23 4.78 5.02 -1.73
N GLU A 24 5.96 5.12 -1.13
CA GLU A 24 7.10 5.82 -1.71
C GLU A 24 7.66 5.05 -2.91
N LYS A 25 8.17 5.79 -3.91
CA LYS A 25 8.72 5.24 -5.17
C LYS A 25 9.64 4.04 -4.97
N ASP A 26 10.58 4.16 -4.03
CA ASP A 26 11.58 3.12 -3.77
C ASP A 26 10.96 1.83 -3.21
N ASP A 27 9.76 1.93 -2.66
CA ASP A 27 9.04 0.82 -2.04
C ASP A 27 7.97 0.23 -2.96
N VAL A 28 7.41 0.99 -3.92
CA VAL A 28 6.29 0.57 -4.79
C VAL A 28 6.50 -0.84 -5.34
N ASN A 29 7.61 -1.07 -6.06
CA ASN A 29 7.90 -2.37 -6.68
C ASN A 29 8.08 -3.51 -5.67
N SER A 30 8.37 -3.21 -4.41
CA SER A 30 8.62 -4.21 -3.37
C SER A 30 7.39 -4.57 -2.55
N VAL A 31 6.39 -3.68 -2.45
CA VAL A 31 5.23 -3.88 -1.57
C VAL A 31 3.88 -3.87 -2.29
N ILE A 32 3.77 -3.29 -3.49
CA ILE A 32 2.46 -2.98 -4.09
C ILE A 32 1.61 -4.23 -4.29
N GLU A 33 2.17 -5.29 -4.88
CA GLU A 33 1.45 -6.55 -5.13
C GLU A 33 0.95 -7.18 -3.81
N SER A 34 1.72 -7.06 -2.74
CA SER A 34 1.36 -7.59 -1.43
C SER A 34 0.24 -6.78 -0.78
N VAL A 35 0.25 -5.46 -0.95
CA VAL A 35 -0.82 -4.58 -0.45
C VAL A 35 -2.13 -4.85 -1.20
N GLU A 36 -2.10 -4.94 -2.53
CA GLU A 36 -3.30 -5.23 -3.33
C GLU A 36 -3.86 -6.63 -3.05
N ALA A 37 -3.00 -7.63 -2.87
CA ALA A 37 -3.41 -8.97 -2.48
C ALA A 37 -4.08 -8.97 -1.10
N PHE A 38 -3.54 -8.22 -0.13
CA PHE A 38 -4.15 -8.07 1.19
C PHE A 38 -5.53 -7.42 1.10
N LEU A 39 -5.67 -6.32 0.35
CA LEU A 39 -6.93 -5.61 0.21
C LEU A 39 -8.00 -6.49 -0.43
N SER A 40 -7.64 -7.18 -1.50
CA SER A 40 -8.51 -8.11 -2.23
C SER A 40 -8.94 -9.29 -1.36
N ALA A 41 -8.00 -9.91 -0.62
CA ALA A 41 -8.28 -11.07 0.22
C ALA A 41 -9.22 -10.75 1.40
N ASN A 42 -9.23 -9.49 1.85
CA ASN A 42 -10.10 -9.02 2.93
C ASN A 42 -11.39 -8.35 2.42
N GLY A 43 -11.60 -8.28 1.10
CA GLY A 43 -12.82 -7.72 0.51
C GLY A 43 -12.95 -6.21 0.67
N TYR A 44 -11.83 -5.49 0.79
CA TYR A 44 -11.83 -4.03 0.82
C TYR A 44 -12.11 -3.47 -0.58
N ASP A 45 -13.01 -2.50 -0.66
CA ASP A 45 -13.12 -1.65 -1.83
C ASP A 45 -12.06 -0.54 -1.74
N TYR A 46 -11.31 -0.32 -2.81
CA TYR A 46 -10.19 0.63 -2.80
C TYR A 46 -9.96 1.29 -4.15
N SER A 47 -9.34 2.47 -4.11
CA SER A 47 -8.84 3.16 -5.28
C SER A 47 -7.31 3.22 -5.27
N TYR A 48 -6.72 3.21 -6.47
CA TYR A 48 -5.29 3.31 -6.73
C TYR A 48 -5.03 4.52 -7.63
N SER A 49 -4.01 5.32 -7.33
CA SER A 49 -3.55 6.43 -8.17
C SER A 49 -2.05 6.63 -8.06
N GLU A 50 -1.37 6.70 -9.20
CA GLU A 50 0.07 6.94 -9.28
C GLU A 50 0.34 8.38 -9.72
N ASN A 51 1.27 9.06 -9.04
CA ASN A 51 1.63 10.44 -9.36
C ASN A 51 2.89 10.53 -10.26
N MET A 52 3.24 11.74 -10.70
CA MET A 52 4.43 11.97 -11.56
C MET A 52 5.78 11.72 -10.85
N ALA A 53 5.78 11.42 -9.55
CA ALA A 53 6.96 11.05 -8.79
C ALA A 53 7.08 9.53 -8.57
N ASP A 54 6.28 8.73 -9.30
CA ASP A 54 6.16 7.27 -9.17
C ASP A 54 5.77 6.83 -7.75
N GLN A 55 5.08 7.68 -6.98
CA GLN A 55 4.47 7.31 -5.71
C GLN A 55 3.04 6.85 -5.94
N VAL A 56 2.59 5.90 -5.13
CA VAL A 56 1.25 5.33 -5.24
C VAL A 56 0.39 5.75 -4.05
N LEU A 57 -0.75 6.36 -4.33
CA LEU A 57 -1.81 6.63 -3.37
C LEU A 57 -2.85 5.49 -3.41
N ILE A 58 -3.14 4.92 -2.25
CA ILE A 58 -4.24 3.97 -2.05
C ILE A 58 -5.23 4.56 -1.05
N ILE A 59 -6.52 4.47 -1.35
CA ILE A 59 -7.63 4.87 -0.47
C ILE A 59 -8.62 3.72 -0.37
N VAL A 60 -9.01 3.34 0.86
CA VAL A 60 -9.96 2.25 1.17
C VAL A 60 -11.30 2.85 1.59
N PHE A 61 -12.41 2.26 1.14
CA PHE A 61 -13.78 2.69 1.43
C PHE A 61 -14.50 1.81 2.47
#